data_AF-A0A1I2X1I4-F1
#
_entry.id   AF-A0A1I2X1I4-F1
#
_cell.length_a   1.000
_cell.length_b   1.000
_cell.length_c   1.000
_cell.angle_alpha   90.00
_cell.angle_beta   90.00
_cell.angle_gamma   90.00
#
_symmetry.space_group_name_H-M   'P 1'
#
loop_
_entity.id
_entity.type
_entity.pdbx_description
1 polymer ?
#
loop_
_entity_poly.entity_id
_entity_poly.type
_entity_poly.pdbx_seq_one_letter_code
_entity_poly.pdbx_strand_id
1 'polypeptide(L)'
;MKNPNKPVIFIACALCVIVISLVLFLSNVGPGGSTLTRDYHGITNSTEEQGSAAPPESMQEGKDINLLPGSRDLSEIGDSLQQDKYQAILLKYTAMFSKLQSEYTGKLNNLLKRAQLDIQNSGGQNKEIIKISYQYLKEARALEKECDTKFYSILSDMKKELKQEHFPQDVVDEAETQYKQQKKERERYLSTKALAYIKGN
;
A
#
# COMPACT_ATOMS: atom_id res chain seq x y z
N MET A 1 5.68 -17.10 59.72
CA MET A 1 5.53 -15.99 58.74
C MET A 1 6.61 -16.11 57.69
N LYS A 2 6.25 -16.46 56.44
CA LYS A 2 7.12 -16.34 55.26
C LYS A 2 6.23 -16.32 54.01
N ASN A 3 6.24 -15.20 53.31
CA ASN A 3 5.41 -14.91 52.13
C ASN A 3 5.79 -15.79 50.92
N PRO A 4 4.82 -16.24 50.09
CA PRO A 4 5.09 -16.75 48.75
C PRO A 4 5.05 -15.61 47.72
N ASN A 5 6.21 -15.22 47.18
CA ASN A 5 6.29 -14.33 46.02
C ASN A 5 6.26 -15.14 44.72
N LYS A 6 5.32 -14.78 43.84
CA LYS A 6 5.09 -15.30 42.49
C LYS A 6 6.20 -14.83 41.52
N PRO A 7 6.52 -15.58 40.45
CA PRO A 7 7.36 -15.08 39.37
C PRO A 7 6.56 -14.14 38.46
N VAL A 8 7.00 -12.89 38.39
CA VAL A 8 6.49 -11.85 37.47
C VAL A 8 7.31 -11.91 36.19
N ILE A 9 6.66 -12.37 35.11
CA ILE A 9 6.68 -11.82 33.74
C ILE A 9 7.98 -11.12 33.33
N PHE A 10 8.80 -11.82 32.55
CA PHE A 10 9.87 -11.24 31.71
C PHE A 10 9.69 -11.72 30.27
N ILE A 11 8.79 -11.09 29.52
CA ILE A 11 8.83 -11.08 28.04
C ILE A 11 8.48 -9.65 27.60
N ALA A 12 9.44 -8.76 27.78
CA ALA A 12 9.55 -7.50 27.08
C ALA A 12 11.02 -7.40 26.64
N CYS A 13 11.29 -6.86 25.44
CA CYS A 13 12.62 -6.66 24.82
C CYS A 13 13.12 -7.67 23.78
N ALA A 14 12.26 -8.17 22.88
CA ALA A 14 12.73 -8.88 21.68
C ALA A 14 12.00 -8.49 20.38
N LEU A 15 11.86 -7.19 20.09
CA LEU A 15 11.35 -6.68 18.80
C LEU A 15 12.22 -5.57 18.18
N CYS A 16 13.52 -5.52 18.49
CA CYS A 16 14.39 -4.39 18.12
C CYS A 16 15.50 -4.66 17.08
N VAL A 17 15.57 -5.79 16.36
CA VAL A 17 16.77 -6.07 15.53
C VAL A 17 16.53 -6.32 14.03
N ILE A 18 15.29 -6.34 13.51
CA ILE A 18 15.06 -6.58 12.06
C ILE A 18 14.63 -5.30 11.34
N VAL A 19 15.47 -4.25 11.40
CA VAL A 19 15.25 -2.99 10.67
C VAL A 19 16.36 -2.71 9.63
N ILE A 20 17.46 -3.47 9.60
CA ILE A 20 18.63 -3.09 8.80
C ILE A 20 18.77 -3.85 7.45
N SER A 21 18.06 -4.95 7.20
CA SER A 21 18.32 -5.79 6.01
C SER A 21 17.57 -5.44 4.72
N LEU A 22 16.73 -4.40 4.68
CA LEU A 22 16.01 -4.01 3.45
C LEU A 22 16.26 -2.57 2.96
N VAL A 23 17.26 -1.89 3.53
CA VAL A 23 17.74 -0.58 3.05
C VAL A 23 18.93 -0.72 2.08
N LEU A 24 19.53 -1.90 1.95
CA LEU A 24 20.67 -2.14 1.05
C LEU A 24 20.30 -2.68 -0.35
N PHE A 25 19.02 -2.93 -0.65
CA PHE A 25 18.62 -3.41 -1.99
C PHE A 25 18.13 -2.33 -2.96
N LEU A 26 18.05 -1.06 -2.53
CA LEU A 26 17.74 0.08 -3.42
C LEU A 26 18.89 1.09 -3.58
N SER A 27 20.07 0.81 -3.02
CA SER A 27 21.28 1.63 -3.23
C SER A 27 22.28 0.96 -4.18
N ASN A 28 21.80 0.33 -5.26
CA ASN A 28 22.67 -0.04 -6.37
C ASN A 28 21.97 0.18 -7.72
N VAL A 29 21.55 1.42 -7.97
CA VAL A 29 21.53 1.97 -9.32
C VAL A 29 22.84 2.74 -9.49
N GLY A 30 23.81 2.10 -10.16
CA GLY A 30 25.04 2.70 -10.67
C GLY A 30 25.25 2.28 -12.12
N PRO A 31 25.76 3.15 -13.00
CA PRO A 31 25.52 3.08 -14.44
C PRO A 31 26.60 2.30 -15.22
N GLY A 32 26.17 1.62 -16.29
CA GLY A 32 26.99 1.32 -17.48
C GLY A 32 27.84 0.03 -17.46
N GLY A 33 27.95 -0.60 -18.64
CA GLY A 33 29.11 -1.42 -19.01
C GLY A 33 28.85 -2.89 -19.31
N SER A 34 29.07 -3.26 -20.58
CA SER A 34 29.10 -4.61 -21.16
C SER A 34 29.99 -5.62 -20.42
N THR A 35 29.64 -6.91 -20.47
CA THR A 35 30.40 -8.05 -21.05
C THR A 35 30.09 -9.41 -20.41
N LEU A 36 29.84 -10.39 -21.30
CA LEU A 36 30.40 -11.75 -21.33
C LEU A 36 30.05 -12.80 -20.23
N THR A 37 29.41 -13.86 -20.73
CA THR A 37 29.35 -15.28 -20.30
C THR A 37 30.18 -15.74 -19.10
N ARG A 38 29.58 -16.56 -18.22
CA ARG A 38 30.19 -17.82 -17.73
C ARG A 38 29.19 -18.69 -16.95
N ASP A 39 29.16 -19.97 -17.32
CA ASP A 39 28.56 -21.09 -16.60
C ASP A 39 28.98 -21.16 -15.12
N TYR A 40 28.13 -21.74 -14.25
CA TYR A 40 28.54 -22.82 -13.34
C TYR A 40 27.35 -23.57 -12.70
N HIS A 41 27.56 -24.87 -12.60
CA HIS A 41 26.82 -25.95 -11.95
C HIS A 41 26.78 -25.85 -10.40
N GLY A 42 25.76 -26.45 -9.77
CA GLY A 42 26.01 -27.51 -8.77
C GLY A 42 25.54 -27.34 -7.30
N ILE A 43 24.48 -28.09 -6.96
CA ILE A 43 24.25 -29.00 -5.79
C ILE A 43 24.40 -28.50 -4.32
N THR A 44 23.32 -28.63 -3.51
CA THR A 44 23.10 -29.63 -2.41
C THR A 44 22.07 -29.19 -1.35
N ASN A 45 21.43 -30.20 -0.75
CA ASN A 45 20.23 -30.20 0.09
C ASN A 45 20.44 -29.86 1.58
N SER A 46 19.30 -29.60 2.24
CA SER A 46 18.86 -30.10 3.56
C SER A 46 18.98 -29.22 4.83
N THR A 47 17.78 -28.82 5.31
CA THR A 47 17.17 -29.24 6.61
C THR A 47 17.25 -28.30 7.84
N GLU A 48 16.05 -28.13 8.46
CA GLU A 48 15.72 -27.72 9.85
C GLU A 48 16.01 -26.26 10.27
N GLU A 49 15.20 -25.53 11.06
CA GLU A 49 13.84 -25.63 11.59
C GLU A 49 13.45 -24.22 12.12
N GLN A 50 12.14 -24.00 12.34
CA GLN A 50 11.55 -23.04 13.30
C GLN A 50 11.58 -21.51 13.05
N GLY A 51 10.38 -21.02 12.73
CA GLY A 51 9.64 -20.12 13.63
C GLY A 51 10.03 -18.64 13.61
N SER A 52 9.38 -17.83 12.76
CA SER A 52 9.44 -16.37 12.85
C SER A 52 8.05 -15.76 12.72
N ALA A 53 7.51 -15.31 13.86
CA ALA A 53 6.29 -14.51 13.94
C ALA A 53 6.49 -13.16 13.22
N ALA A 54 5.52 -12.81 12.38
CA ALA A 54 5.57 -11.68 11.46
C ALA A 54 5.62 -10.31 12.16
N PRO A 55 6.33 -9.31 11.61
CA PRO A 55 6.23 -7.91 12.04
C PRO A 55 4.84 -7.34 11.74
N PRO A 56 4.45 -6.16 12.29
CA PRO A 56 3.22 -5.48 11.87
C PRO A 56 3.35 -5.08 10.40
N GLU A 57 2.79 -5.93 9.56
CA GLU A 57 2.64 -5.78 8.12
C GLU A 57 2.01 -4.41 7.83
N SER A 58 2.83 -3.47 7.34
CA SER A 58 2.37 -2.20 6.80
C SER A 58 1.36 -2.47 5.67
N MET A 59 0.41 -1.56 5.43
CA MET A 59 -0.33 -1.60 4.17
C MET A 59 0.71 -1.55 3.04
N GLN A 60 0.87 -2.66 2.32
CA GLN A 60 1.63 -2.63 1.08
C GLN A 60 0.96 -1.60 0.18
N GLU A 61 1.75 -0.67 -0.33
CA GLU A 61 1.32 0.31 -1.31
C GLU A 61 0.81 -0.48 -2.53
N GLY A 62 -0.48 -0.35 -2.83
CA GLY A 62 -1.09 -1.04 -3.97
C GLY A 62 -0.34 -0.66 -5.25
N LYS A 63 -0.41 -1.51 -6.28
CA LYS A 63 0.19 -1.20 -7.58
C LYS A 63 -0.39 0.12 -8.10
N ASP A 64 0.45 1.14 -8.27
CA ASP A 64 0.04 2.49 -8.72
C ASP A 64 -0.83 2.45 -9.97
N ILE A 65 -1.73 3.43 -10.09
CA ILE A 65 -2.50 3.63 -11.32
C ILE A 65 -1.55 4.06 -12.43
N ASN A 66 -1.19 3.11 -13.29
CA ASN A 66 -0.30 3.33 -14.43
C ASN A 66 -1.14 3.42 -15.69
N LEU A 67 -1.34 4.64 -16.18
CA LEU A 67 -2.12 4.93 -17.39
C LEU A 67 -1.23 5.01 -18.63
N LEU A 68 0.09 5.04 -18.43
CA LEU A 68 1.03 5.12 -19.52
C LEU A 68 0.87 3.88 -20.40
N PRO A 69 0.71 4.07 -21.71
CA PRO A 69 0.58 2.95 -22.63
C PRO A 69 1.90 2.19 -22.65
N GLY A 70 2.00 1.12 -21.85
CA GLY A 70 3.18 0.27 -21.79
C GLY A 70 3.45 -0.46 -23.12
N SER A 71 2.50 -0.46 -24.06
CA SER A 71 2.61 -0.97 -25.43
C SER A 71 1.40 -0.57 -26.32
N ARG A 72 0.55 0.41 -25.94
CA ARG A 72 -0.62 0.73 -26.79
C ARG A 72 -0.11 1.34 -28.09
N ASP A 73 -0.66 0.86 -29.19
CA ASP A 73 -0.39 1.42 -30.50
C ASP A 73 -0.97 2.83 -30.57
N LEU A 74 -0.10 3.83 -30.45
CA LEU A 74 -0.46 5.25 -30.53
C LEU A 74 -0.81 5.67 -31.97
N SER A 75 -0.70 4.78 -32.95
CA SER A 75 -1.05 5.05 -34.35
C SER A 75 -2.51 5.50 -34.51
N GLU A 76 -3.40 5.14 -33.58
CA GLU A 76 -4.81 5.55 -33.58
C GLU A 76 -5.06 6.98 -33.07
N ILE A 77 -4.08 7.60 -32.39
CA ILE A 77 -4.20 8.95 -31.81
C ILE A 77 -3.91 10.05 -32.83
N GLY A 78 -3.40 9.71 -34.03
CA GLY A 78 -3.11 10.65 -35.11
C GLY A 78 -1.62 10.96 -35.25
N ASP A 79 -1.29 12.22 -35.58
CA ASP A 79 0.09 12.67 -35.78
C ASP A 79 0.91 12.70 -34.48
N SER A 80 2.23 12.92 -34.60
CA SER A 80 3.14 12.94 -33.45
C SER A 80 2.77 14.00 -32.41
N LEU A 81 2.21 15.15 -32.83
CA LEU A 81 1.81 16.21 -31.91
C LEU A 81 0.58 15.79 -31.09
N GLN A 82 -0.38 15.10 -31.71
CA GLN A 82 -1.54 14.54 -31.02
C GLN A 82 -1.13 13.43 -30.05
N GLN A 83 -0.19 12.58 -30.46
CA GLN A 83 0.39 11.55 -29.58
C GLN A 83 1.08 12.17 -28.35
N ASP A 84 1.91 13.20 -28.55
CA ASP A 84 2.59 13.91 -27.46
C ASP A 84 1.60 14.55 -26.48
N LYS A 85 0.56 15.20 -27.00
CA LYS A 85 -0.52 15.79 -26.20
C LYS A 85 -1.26 14.74 -25.38
N TYR A 86 -1.65 13.63 -26.02
CA TYR A 86 -2.33 12.54 -25.35
C TYR A 86 -1.46 11.96 -24.22
N GLN A 87 -0.18 11.69 -24.50
CA GLN A 87 0.77 11.21 -23.49
C GLN A 87 0.95 12.21 -22.33
N ALA A 88 1.01 13.51 -22.63
CA ALA A 88 1.11 14.55 -21.61
C ALA A 88 -0.11 14.57 -20.67
N ILE A 89 -1.32 14.38 -21.21
CA ILE A 89 -2.55 14.24 -20.42
C ILE A 89 -2.44 13.00 -19.51
N LEU A 90 -2.05 11.85 -20.06
CA LEU A 90 -1.91 10.62 -19.25
C LEU A 90 -0.88 10.77 -18.13
N LEU A 91 0.30 11.34 -18.42
CA LEU A 91 1.34 11.62 -17.43
C LEU A 91 0.83 12.51 -16.30
N LYS A 92 0.13 13.59 -16.64
CA LYS A 92 -0.47 14.52 -15.68
C LYS A 92 -1.40 13.80 -14.72
N TYR A 93 -2.34 13.00 -15.23
CA TYR A 93 -3.33 12.32 -14.39
C TYR A 93 -2.74 11.13 -13.62
N THR A 94 -1.79 10.39 -14.19
CA THR A 94 -1.01 9.39 -13.44
C THR A 94 -0.33 10.04 -12.24
N ALA A 95 0.36 11.18 -12.40
CA ALA A 95 0.99 11.87 -11.28
C ALA A 95 -0.02 12.32 -10.21
N MET A 96 -1.21 12.78 -10.62
CA MET A 96 -2.29 13.16 -9.68
C MET A 96 -2.82 11.96 -8.90
N PHE A 97 -3.04 10.82 -9.56
CA PHE A 97 -3.48 9.59 -8.91
C PHE A 97 -2.43 9.01 -7.96
N SER A 98 -1.14 8.97 -8.36
CA SER A 98 -0.05 8.54 -7.48
C SER A 98 0.07 9.43 -6.24
N LYS A 99 -0.05 10.76 -6.41
CA LYS A 99 -0.05 11.69 -5.27
C LYS A 99 -1.21 11.42 -4.32
N LEU A 100 -2.42 11.20 -4.85
CA LEU A 100 -3.60 10.88 -4.06
C LEU A 100 -3.39 9.57 -3.28
N GLN A 101 -2.90 8.53 -3.95
CA GLN A 101 -2.61 7.24 -3.33
C GLN A 101 -1.62 7.37 -2.18
N SER A 102 -0.52 8.11 -2.38
CA SER A 102 0.49 8.35 -1.35
C SER A 102 -0.09 9.10 -0.15
N GLU A 103 -0.89 10.15 -0.39
CA GLU A 103 -1.57 10.92 0.66
C GLU A 103 -2.42 10.02 1.55
N TYR A 104 -3.30 9.20 0.96
CA TYR A 104 -4.23 8.37 1.74
C TYR A 104 -3.58 7.15 2.35
N THR A 105 -2.55 6.59 1.72
CA THR A 105 -1.71 5.54 2.32
C THR A 105 -1.03 6.09 3.59
N GLY A 106 -0.50 7.31 3.54
CA GLY A 106 0.06 7.99 4.71
C GLY A 106 -0.96 8.21 5.82
N LYS A 107 -2.15 8.73 5.48
CA LYS A 107 -3.23 8.96 6.46
C LYS A 107 -3.70 7.65 7.11
N LEU A 108 -3.88 6.58 6.34
CA LEU A 108 -4.30 5.27 6.85
C LEU A 108 -3.21 4.63 7.73
N ASN A 109 -1.94 4.73 7.34
CA ASN A 109 -0.83 4.24 8.17
C ASN A 109 -0.73 4.98 9.50
N ASN A 110 -0.93 6.30 9.50
CA ASN A 110 -0.97 7.08 10.74
C ASN A 110 -2.18 6.71 11.61
N LEU A 111 -3.34 6.47 11.00
CA LEU A 111 -4.53 6.00 11.68
C LEU A 111 -4.28 4.65 12.37
N LEU A 112 -3.65 3.70 11.68
CA LEU A 112 -3.31 2.38 12.25
C LEU A 112 -2.32 2.50 13.41
N LYS A 113 -1.29 3.34 13.29
CA LYS A 113 -0.33 3.59 14.38
C LYS A 113 -1.01 4.14 15.63
N ARG A 114 -1.92 5.10 15.48
CA ARG A 114 -2.70 5.64 16.60
C ARG A 114 -3.59 4.57 17.23
N ALA A 115 -4.26 3.74 16.42
CA ALA A 115 -5.08 2.64 16.92
C ALA A 115 -4.27 1.66 17.79
N GLN A 116 -3.06 1.32 17.34
CA GLN A 116 -2.17 0.42 18.09
C GLN A 116 -1.76 1.00 19.45
N LEU A 117 -1.42 2.29 19.49
CA LEU A 117 -1.07 2.98 20.74
C LEU A 117 -2.27 3.02 21.71
N ASP A 118 -3.47 3.34 21.22
CA ASP A 118 -4.67 3.39 22.06
C ASP A 118 -5.02 2.00 22.62
N ILE A 119 -4.88 0.94 21.82
CA ILE A 119 -5.06 -0.44 22.28
C ILE A 119 -4.04 -0.78 23.38
N GLN A 120 -2.77 -0.43 23.22
CA GLN A 120 -1.74 -0.66 24.24
C GLN A 120 -2.08 0.10 25.55
N ASN A 121 -2.52 1.35 25.43
CA ASN A 121 -2.89 2.19 26.57
C ASN A 121 -4.19 1.75 27.28
N SER A 122 -5.03 0.94 26.61
CA SER A 122 -6.27 0.41 27.20
C SER A 122 -6.05 -0.64 28.31
N GLY A 123 -4.81 -1.13 28.46
CA GLY A 123 -4.47 -2.18 29.43
C GLY A 123 -5.04 -3.55 29.06
N GLY A 124 -5.40 -3.78 27.80
CA GLY A 124 -5.87 -5.08 27.32
C GLY A 124 -7.35 -5.38 27.61
N GLN A 125 -8.14 -4.40 28.04
CA GLN A 125 -9.56 -4.62 28.34
C GLN A 125 -10.37 -4.82 27.06
N ASN A 126 -10.92 -6.04 26.86
CA ASN A 126 -11.68 -6.38 25.65
C ASN A 126 -12.75 -5.35 25.25
N LYS A 127 -13.52 -4.84 26.21
CA LYS A 127 -14.55 -3.83 25.93
C LYS A 127 -13.98 -2.54 25.34
N GLU A 128 -12.81 -2.11 25.82
CA GLU A 128 -12.16 -0.90 25.32
C GLU A 128 -11.47 -1.17 23.98
N ILE A 129 -10.84 -2.33 23.79
CA ILE A 129 -10.26 -2.74 22.49
C ILE A 129 -11.34 -2.75 21.40
N ILE A 130 -12.53 -3.29 21.69
CA ILE A 130 -13.65 -3.32 20.74
C ILE A 130 -14.10 -1.90 20.41
N LYS A 131 -14.25 -1.03 21.42
CA LYS A 131 -14.65 0.37 21.24
C LYS A 131 -13.64 1.15 20.39
N ILE A 132 -12.34 1.01 20.68
CA ILE A 132 -11.24 1.59 19.90
C ILE A 132 -11.31 1.07 18.46
N SER A 133 -11.43 -0.25 18.26
CA SER A 133 -11.50 -0.85 16.92
C SER A 133 -12.65 -0.27 16.08
N TYR A 134 -13.85 -0.11 16.67
CA TYR A 134 -14.99 0.50 15.97
C TYR A 134 -14.76 1.97 15.63
N GLN A 135 -14.14 2.74 16.54
CA GLN A 135 -13.81 4.14 16.28
C GLN A 135 -12.85 4.28 15.08
N TYR A 136 -11.76 3.51 15.09
CA TYR A 136 -10.76 3.57 14.03
C TYR A 136 -11.28 3.04 12.69
N LEU A 137 -12.18 2.05 12.70
CA LEU A 137 -12.87 1.60 11.48
C LEU A 137 -13.78 2.69 10.90
N LYS A 138 -14.47 3.46 11.75
CA LYS A 138 -15.28 4.61 11.31
C LYS A 138 -14.40 5.71 10.71
N GLU A 139 -13.28 6.03 11.33
CA GLU A 139 -12.30 7.01 10.81
C GLU A 139 -11.72 6.54 9.46
N ALA A 140 -11.37 5.26 9.33
CA ALA A 140 -10.84 4.70 8.08
C ALA A 140 -11.86 4.81 6.93
N ARG A 141 -13.14 4.52 7.19
CA ARG A 141 -14.23 4.70 6.20
C ARG A 141 -14.42 6.16 5.80
N ALA A 142 -14.24 7.10 6.73
CA ALA A 142 -14.31 8.52 6.42
C ALA A 142 -13.15 8.95 5.50
N LEU A 143 -11.94 8.49 5.77
CA LEU A 143 -10.78 8.70 4.90
C LEU A 143 -11.00 8.10 3.50
N GLU A 144 -11.52 6.88 3.42
CA GLU A 144 -11.80 6.24 2.12
C GLU A 144 -12.85 7.04 1.32
N LYS A 145 -13.88 7.57 1.98
CA LYS A 145 -14.89 8.42 1.32
C LYS A 145 -14.30 9.74 0.82
N GLU A 146 -13.38 10.35 1.58
CA GLU A 146 -12.65 11.55 1.14
C GLU A 146 -11.76 11.22 -0.07
N CYS A 147 -11.11 10.04 -0.07
CA CYS A 147 -10.32 9.53 -1.19
C CYS A 147 -11.19 9.33 -2.44
N ASP A 148 -12.33 8.64 -2.31
CA ASP A 148 -13.30 8.43 -3.39
C ASP A 148 -13.70 9.76 -4.04
N THR A 149 -14.04 10.74 -3.21
CA THR A 149 -14.49 12.06 -3.70
C THR A 149 -13.40 12.73 -4.53
N LYS A 150 -12.15 12.72 -4.04
CA LYS A 150 -11.00 13.31 -4.76
C LYS A 150 -10.65 12.50 -6.02
N PHE A 151 -10.68 11.18 -5.94
CA PHE A 151 -10.42 10.29 -7.08
C PHE A 151 -11.40 10.56 -8.21
N TYR A 152 -12.71 10.57 -7.92
CA TYR A 152 -13.74 10.81 -8.94
C TYR A 152 -13.72 12.24 -9.48
N SER A 153 -13.26 13.22 -8.70
CA SER A 153 -12.99 14.57 -9.21
C SER A 153 -11.86 14.55 -10.25
N ILE A 154 -10.71 13.95 -9.93
CA ILE A 154 -9.55 13.85 -10.85
C ILE A 154 -9.94 13.06 -12.11
N LEU A 155 -10.69 11.96 -11.96
CA LEU A 155 -11.17 11.15 -13.07
C LEU A 155 -12.13 11.92 -14.00
N SER A 156 -13.01 12.73 -13.42
CA SER A 156 -13.92 13.61 -14.17
C SER A 156 -13.15 14.67 -14.96
N ASP A 157 -12.12 15.26 -14.36
CA ASP A 157 -11.26 16.24 -15.03
C ASP A 157 -10.48 15.60 -16.18
N MET A 158 -9.94 14.40 -15.99
CA MET A 158 -9.29 13.61 -17.04
C MET A 158 -10.22 13.35 -18.21
N LYS A 159 -11.43 12.88 -17.94
CA LYS A 159 -12.45 12.62 -18.97
C LYS A 159 -12.80 13.88 -19.76
N LYS A 160 -12.91 15.02 -19.07
CA LYS A 160 -13.21 16.31 -19.70
C LYS A 160 -12.09 16.76 -20.63
N GLU A 161 -10.84 16.68 -20.19
CA GLU A 161 -9.67 17.10 -20.96
C GLU A 161 -9.46 16.22 -22.20
N LEU A 162 -9.59 14.89 -22.05
CA LEU A 162 -9.56 13.95 -23.19
C LEU A 162 -10.66 14.25 -24.20
N LYS A 163 -11.89 14.53 -23.72
CA LYS A 163 -13.02 14.87 -24.60
C LYS A 163 -12.80 16.18 -25.35
N GLN A 164 -12.18 17.18 -24.72
CA GLN A 164 -11.91 18.49 -25.32
C GLN A 164 -10.90 18.40 -26.48
N GLU A 165 -9.90 17.53 -26.36
CA GLU A 165 -8.91 17.28 -27.40
C GLU A 165 -9.31 16.16 -28.37
N HIS A 166 -10.56 15.67 -28.30
CA HIS A 166 -11.09 14.59 -29.14
C HIS A 166 -10.35 13.24 -29.02
N PHE A 167 -9.73 12.97 -27.87
CA PHE A 167 -9.01 11.72 -27.62
C PHE A 167 -9.91 10.58 -27.11
N PRO A 168 -9.47 9.32 -27.27
CA PRO A 168 -10.10 8.14 -26.66
C PRO A 168 -10.19 8.27 -25.14
N GLN A 169 -11.25 7.68 -24.56
CA GLN A 169 -11.57 7.75 -23.13
C GLN A 169 -11.56 6.37 -22.45
N ASP A 170 -11.16 5.32 -23.16
CA ASP A 170 -10.95 3.95 -22.63
C ASP A 170 -10.02 3.94 -21.40
N VAL A 171 -9.01 4.80 -21.39
CA VAL A 171 -8.11 5.03 -20.26
C VAL A 171 -8.79 5.51 -18.98
N VAL A 172 -9.96 6.14 -19.08
CA VAL A 172 -10.75 6.57 -17.91
C VAL A 172 -11.36 5.35 -17.23
N ASP A 173 -11.86 4.40 -18.01
CA ASP A 173 -12.45 3.17 -17.50
C ASP A 173 -11.37 2.24 -16.91
N GLU A 174 -10.18 2.22 -17.52
CA GLU A 174 -9.00 1.55 -16.98
C GLU A 174 -8.62 2.12 -15.60
N ALA A 175 -8.51 3.45 -15.49
CA ALA A 175 -8.19 4.12 -14.24
C ALA A 175 -9.21 3.79 -13.13
N GLU A 176 -10.51 3.84 -13.45
CA GLU A 176 -11.57 3.52 -12.50
C GLU A 176 -11.52 2.06 -12.05
N THR A 177 -11.24 1.14 -12.98
CA THR A 177 -11.15 -0.30 -12.69
C THR A 177 -9.99 -0.58 -11.75
N GLN A 178 -8.80 -0.05 -12.04
CA GLN A 178 -7.62 -0.18 -11.19
C GLN A 178 -7.89 0.38 -9.77
N TYR A 179 -8.51 1.56 -9.68
CA TYR A 179 -8.89 2.16 -8.40
C TYR A 179 -9.84 1.28 -7.57
N LYS A 180 -10.92 0.78 -8.18
CA LYS A 180 -11.90 -0.09 -7.52
C LYS A 180 -11.25 -1.37 -6.99
N GLN A 181 -10.32 -1.95 -7.74
CA GLN A 181 -9.56 -3.11 -7.30
C GLN A 181 -8.72 -2.79 -6.07
N GLN A 182 -7.90 -1.74 -6.12
CA GLN A 182 -7.07 -1.32 -4.99
C GLN A 182 -7.89 -1.00 -3.74
N LYS A 183 -9.03 -0.31 -3.90
CA LYS A 183 -9.96 -0.01 -2.80
C LYS A 183 -10.45 -1.28 -2.11
N LYS A 184 -10.90 -2.26 -2.89
CA LYS A 184 -11.37 -3.54 -2.35
C LYS A 184 -10.28 -4.28 -1.58
N GLU A 185 -9.04 -4.22 -2.05
CA GLU A 185 -7.87 -4.79 -1.36
C GLU A 185 -7.60 -4.07 -0.03
N ARG A 186 -7.62 -2.72 -0.02
CA ARG A 186 -7.50 -1.93 1.22
C ARG A 186 -8.61 -2.24 2.23
N GLU A 187 -9.86 -2.28 1.80
CA GLU A 187 -11.00 -2.59 2.67
C GLU A 187 -10.87 -3.97 3.33
N ARG A 188 -10.41 -4.97 2.56
CA ARG A 188 -10.12 -6.31 3.06
C ARG A 188 -8.99 -6.32 4.09
N TYR A 189 -7.89 -5.61 3.82
CA TYR A 189 -6.78 -5.48 4.75
C TYR A 189 -7.24 -4.86 6.08
N LEU A 190 -7.93 -3.71 6.02
CA LEU A 190 -8.38 -2.98 7.21
C LEU A 190 -9.37 -3.81 8.04
N SER A 191 -10.31 -4.48 7.37
CA SER A 191 -11.29 -5.35 8.04
C SER A 191 -10.61 -6.55 8.71
N THR A 192 -9.63 -7.17 8.04
CA THR A 192 -8.85 -8.28 8.61
C THR A 192 -8.08 -7.85 9.86
N LYS A 193 -7.39 -6.69 9.81
CA LYS A 193 -6.67 -6.16 10.98
C LYS A 193 -7.63 -5.85 12.13
N ALA A 194 -8.75 -5.19 11.85
CA ALA A 194 -9.75 -4.90 12.88
C ALA A 194 -10.32 -6.18 13.54
N LEU A 195 -10.63 -7.20 12.75
CA LEU A 195 -11.12 -8.48 13.26
C LEU A 195 -10.06 -9.23 14.08
N ALA A 196 -8.77 -9.15 13.71
CA ALA A 196 -7.69 -9.76 14.48
C ALA A 196 -7.61 -9.18 15.90
N TYR A 197 -7.82 -7.86 16.07
CA TYR A 197 -7.87 -7.24 17.39
C TYR A 197 -9.12 -7.61 18.19
N ILE A 198 -10.26 -7.82 17.52
CA ILE A 198 -11.54 -8.14 18.19
C ILE A 198 -11.60 -9.61 18.63
N LYS A 199 -11.10 -10.54 17.81
CA LYS A 199 -11.19 -11.98 18.12
C LYS A 199 -10.26 -12.41 19.25
N GLY A 200 -9.19 -11.66 19.50
CA GLY A 200 -8.24 -11.92 20.59
C GLY A 200 -7.40 -13.19 20.39
N ASN A 201 -6.16 -13.11 20.88
CA ASN A 201 -5.39 -14.26 21.34
C ASN A 201 -6.18 -15.08 22.37
#